data_AF-A0A7C5MWH7-F1
#
_entry.id   AF-A0A7C5MWH7-F1
#
_cell.length_a   1.000
_cell.length_b   1.000
_cell.length_c   1.000
_cell.angle_alpha   90.00
_cell.angle_beta   90.00
_cell.angle_gamma   90.00
#
_symmetry.space_group_name_H-M   'P 1'
#
loop_
_entity.id
_entity.type
_entity.pdbx_description
1 polymer ?
#
loop_
_entity_poly.entity_id
_entity_poly.type
_entity_poly.pdbx_seq_one_letter_code
_entity_poly.pdbx_strand_id
1 'polypeptide(L)'
;MRIRVLLTGLCLGLLLGGCASGGAKPETAQAKAASPVQRSDGAIATAEMPADSPLAKIHQGMSEGHVYDILGQPTETKTYLTGKQWIPFYFGPDVHRKEAYFKGLGRVVFVPSGAMGTGVYKVHQVIYDPTEDGYAD
;
A
#
# COMPACT_ATOMS: atom_id res chain seq x y z
N MET A 1 -40.85 -36.87 7.54
CA MET A 1 -41.49 -37.32 8.80
C MET A 1 -40.61 -38.44 9.36
N ARG A 2 -39.81 -38.26 10.41
CA ARG A 2 -40.18 -37.92 11.79
C ARG A 2 -39.04 -37.21 12.51
N ILE A 3 -39.45 -36.19 13.26
CA ILE A 3 -38.69 -35.36 14.20
C ILE A 3 -38.23 -36.19 15.41
N ARG A 4 -37.01 -35.94 15.90
CA ARG A 4 -36.65 -36.12 17.31
C ARG A 4 -35.83 -34.93 17.80
N VAL A 5 -36.54 -34.02 18.45
CA VAL A 5 -36.01 -32.98 19.35
C VAL A 5 -35.98 -33.59 20.76
N LEU A 6 -34.85 -33.47 21.47
CA LEU A 6 -34.72 -33.56 22.93
C LEU A 6 -33.31 -33.02 23.27
N LEU A 7 -33.14 -31.76 23.68
CA LEU A 7 -33.35 -31.14 24.99
C LEU A 7 -32.30 -31.53 26.05
N THR A 8 -31.75 -30.48 26.68
CA THR A 8 -31.01 -30.36 27.97
C THR A 8 -29.48 -30.57 28.00
N GLY A 9 -28.80 -29.66 28.71
CA GLY A 9 -27.39 -29.84 29.09
C GLY A 9 -26.60 -28.59 29.48
N LEU A 10 -27.09 -27.81 30.43
CA LEU A 10 -26.31 -26.79 31.17
C LEU A 10 -25.06 -27.43 31.79
N CYS A 11 -23.85 -26.94 31.45
CA CYS A 11 -22.63 -27.24 32.21
C CYS A 11 -21.83 -25.96 32.45
N LEU A 12 -21.98 -25.46 33.67
CA LEU A 12 -21.23 -24.39 34.30
C LEU A 12 -20.02 -25.01 35.03
N GLY A 13 -18.82 -24.49 34.80
CA GLY A 13 -17.77 -24.44 35.83
C GLY A 13 -16.41 -25.09 35.56
N LEU A 14 -15.43 -24.52 36.27
CA LEU A 14 -14.03 -24.90 36.56
C LEU A 14 -12.97 -24.39 35.56
N LEU A 15 -12.22 -23.31 35.85
CA LEU A 15 -11.21 -23.01 36.91
C LEU A 15 -9.78 -23.41 36.54
N LEU A 16 -8.91 -22.38 36.58
CA LEU A 16 -7.51 -22.35 37.01
C LEU A 16 -6.43 -23.01 36.14
N GLY A 17 -5.55 -22.16 35.61
CA GLY A 17 -4.18 -22.48 35.23
C GLY A 17 -3.36 -21.20 35.17
N GLY A 18 -2.60 -20.91 36.23
CA GLY A 18 -1.71 -19.75 36.31
C GLY A 18 -0.36 -19.99 35.63
N CYS A 19 0.33 -18.89 35.32
CA CYS A 19 1.79 -18.85 35.18
C CYS A 19 2.31 -17.60 35.89
N ALA A 20 3.13 -17.82 36.91
CA ALA A 20 3.95 -16.82 37.57
C ALA A 20 5.39 -16.96 37.04
N SER A 21 5.94 -15.89 36.50
CA SER A 21 7.38 -15.57 36.42
C SER A 21 7.43 -14.15 35.84
N GLY A 22 7.88 -13.10 36.53
CA GLY A 22 9.25 -12.94 36.97
C GLY A 22 10.12 -12.61 35.76
N GLY A 23 10.31 -11.31 35.45
CA GLY A 23 11.28 -10.88 34.46
C GLY A 23 11.02 -9.53 33.78
N ALA A 24 11.94 -8.60 34.02
CA ALA A 24 12.38 -7.52 33.13
C ALA A 24 11.37 -6.44 32.69
N LYS A 25 11.63 -5.24 33.20
CA LYS A 25 11.25 -3.94 32.66
C LYS A 25 11.50 -3.92 31.13
N PRO A 26 10.52 -3.57 30.28
CA PRO A 26 10.81 -3.34 28.88
C PRO A 26 11.53 -2.00 28.76
N GLU A 27 12.85 -2.06 28.70
CA GLU A 27 13.66 -1.04 28.04
C GLU A 27 13.40 -1.20 26.54
N THR A 28 12.33 -0.58 26.06
CA THR A 28 12.08 -0.49 24.62
C THR A 28 13.15 0.38 24.01
N ALA A 29 14.08 -0.32 23.38
CA ALA A 29 15.00 0.12 22.36
C ALA A 29 14.45 1.31 21.58
N GLN A 30 15.29 2.33 21.50
CA GLN A 30 15.14 3.52 20.69
C GLN A 30 14.95 3.07 19.23
N ALA A 31 13.69 3.06 18.79
CA ALA A 31 13.36 2.87 17.40
C ALA A 31 13.99 4.02 16.60
N LYS A 32 15.05 3.69 15.86
CA LYS A 32 15.63 4.54 14.83
C LYS A 32 14.47 4.99 13.95
N ALA A 33 14.21 6.30 13.95
CA ALA A 33 13.15 6.92 13.19
C ALA A 33 13.22 6.42 11.74
N ALA A 34 12.22 5.65 11.34
CA ALA A 34 11.94 5.44 9.93
C ALA A 34 11.70 6.83 9.33
N SER A 35 12.38 7.13 8.23
CA SER A 35 12.20 8.36 7.46
C SER A 35 10.71 8.61 7.27
N PRO A 36 10.23 9.86 7.41
CA PRO A 36 8.82 10.16 7.23
C PRO A 36 8.46 9.83 5.79
N VAL A 37 7.74 8.73 5.58
CA VAL A 37 7.02 8.49 4.34
C VAL A 37 6.00 9.62 4.23
N GLN A 38 6.36 10.63 3.45
CA GLN A 38 5.52 11.77 3.12
C GLN A 38 4.23 11.24 2.50
N ARG A 39 3.17 11.14 3.32
CA ARG A 39 1.82 10.82 2.86
C ARG A 39 1.34 12.01 2.04
N SER A 40 1.64 11.96 0.75
CA SER A 40 1.21 12.94 -0.22
C SER A 40 -0.08 12.41 -0.83
N ASP A 41 -1.19 13.08 -0.52
CA ASP A 41 -2.50 12.78 -1.06
C ASP A 41 -2.52 13.16 -2.56
N GLY A 42 -1.96 12.29 -3.41
CA GLY A 42 -1.97 12.44 -4.87
C GLY A 42 -1.20 13.67 -5.41
N ALA A 43 -0.45 14.37 -4.57
CA ALA A 43 0.38 15.49 -5.00
C ALA A 43 1.60 14.97 -5.75
N ILE A 44 1.73 15.37 -7.01
CA ILE A 44 3.01 15.29 -7.71
C ILE A 44 3.97 16.21 -6.96
N ALA A 45 5.06 15.66 -6.42
CA ALA A 45 6.11 16.45 -5.79
C ALA A 45 6.94 17.15 -6.88
N THR A 46 6.37 18.14 -7.54
CA THR A 46 7.02 18.91 -8.62
C THR A 46 8.00 19.96 -8.12
N ALA A 47 7.85 20.44 -6.88
CA ALA A 47 8.62 21.59 -6.39
C ALA A 47 10.13 21.31 -6.21
N GLU A 48 10.51 20.05 -6.00
CA GLU A 48 11.91 19.64 -5.82
C GLU A 48 12.48 18.87 -7.02
N MET A 49 11.64 18.55 -8.03
CA MET A 49 12.06 17.77 -9.19
C MET A 49 12.72 18.67 -10.25
N PRO A 50 13.95 18.36 -10.69
CA PRO A 50 14.60 19.08 -11.78
C PRO A 50 13.78 19.02 -13.07
N ALA A 51 13.71 20.13 -13.81
CA ALA A 51 12.94 20.23 -15.05
C ALA A 51 13.47 19.32 -16.18
N ASP A 52 14.75 18.94 -16.12
CA ASP A 52 15.43 18.03 -17.04
C ASP A 52 15.29 16.55 -16.64
N SER A 53 14.73 16.25 -15.46
CA SER A 53 14.46 14.88 -15.03
C SER A 53 13.47 14.20 -16.00
N PRO A 54 13.72 12.93 -16.40
CA PRO A 54 12.75 12.16 -17.18
C PRO A 54 11.36 12.11 -16.53
N LEU A 55 11.29 12.10 -15.20
CA LEU A 55 10.03 12.10 -14.44
C LEU A 55 9.21 13.38 -14.62
N ALA A 56 9.83 14.51 -15.00
CA ALA A 56 9.12 15.76 -15.27
C ALA A 56 8.18 15.67 -16.49
N LYS A 57 8.38 14.68 -17.36
CA LYS A 57 7.50 14.39 -18.51
C LYS A 57 6.26 13.58 -18.11
N ILE A 58 6.21 13.06 -16.89
CA ILE A 58 5.13 12.23 -16.40
C ILE A 58 4.07 13.09 -15.72
N HIS A 59 2.82 12.89 -16.12
CA HIS A 59 1.70 13.68 -15.65
C HIS A 59 0.58 12.79 -15.13
N GLN A 60 -0.23 13.32 -14.21
CA GLN A 60 -1.37 12.62 -13.64
C GLN A 60 -2.32 12.14 -14.75
N GLY A 61 -2.82 10.91 -14.64
CA GLY A 61 -3.71 10.30 -15.64
C GLY A 61 -3.03 9.69 -16.86
N MET A 62 -1.71 9.85 -17.03
CA MET A 62 -0.94 9.13 -18.06
C MET A 62 -1.08 7.61 -17.85
N SER A 63 -1.21 6.81 -18.92
CA SER A 63 -1.24 5.35 -18.77
C SER A 63 0.13 4.80 -18.41
N GLU A 64 0.15 3.73 -17.63
CA GLU A 64 1.37 2.97 -17.32
C GLU A 64 2.22 2.68 -18.56
N GLY A 65 1.62 2.19 -19.65
CA GLY A 65 2.37 1.93 -20.88
C GLY A 65 3.10 3.17 -21.43
N HIS A 66 2.46 4.35 -21.36
CA HIS A 66 3.09 5.59 -21.83
C HIS A 66 4.20 6.05 -20.87
N VAL A 67 4.05 5.80 -19.56
CA VAL A 67 5.15 6.01 -18.61
C VAL A 67 6.34 5.12 -18.97
N TYR A 68 6.10 3.85 -19.31
CA TYR A 68 7.15 2.91 -19.67
C TYR A 68 7.78 3.19 -21.03
N ASP A 69 7.04 3.77 -21.98
CA ASP A 69 7.60 4.27 -23.23
C ASP A 69 8.57 5.44 -22.99
N ILE A 70 8.29 6.29 -21.98
CA ILE A 70 9.11 7.47 -21.65
C ILE A 70 10.32 7.10 -20.77
N LEU A 71 10.13 6.27 -19.75
CA LEU A 71 11.13 5.98 -18.72
C LEU A 71 11.84 4.64 -18.92
N GLY A 72 11.29 3.75 -19.75
CA GLY A 72 11.67 2.35 -19.79
C GLY A 72 10.93 1.50 -18.75
N GLN A 73 11.36 0.24 -18.62
CA GLN A 73 10.81 -0.66 -17.60
C GLN A 73 11.34 -0.27 -16.21
N PRO A 74 10.51 -0.36 -15.15
CA PRO A 74 10.97 -0.16 -13.79
C PRO A 74 11.88 -1.31 -13.35
N THR A 75 12.67 -1.06 -12.29
CA THR A 75 13.48 -2.09 -11.63
C THR A 75 12.59 -3.10 -10.91
N GLU A 76 11.56 -2.61 -10.21
CA GLU A 76 10.55 -3.44 -9.55
C GLU A 76 9.18 -2.77 -9.59
N THR A 77 8.13 -3.58 -9.42
CA THR A 77 6.78 -3.09 -9.16
C THR A 77 6.17 -3.74 -7.93
N LYS A 78 5.52 -2.96 -7.08
CA LYS A 78 4.77 -3.43 -5.90
C LYS A 78 3.30 -3.07 -6.04
N THR A 79 2.40 -4.00 -5.79
CA THR A 79 0.95 -3.72 -5.73
C THR A 79 0.43 -3.95 -4.33
N TYR A 80 -0.38 -3.02 -3.83
CA TYR A 80 -0.98 -3.10 -2.51
C TYR A 80 -2.42 -2.61 -2.51
N LEU A 81 -3.22 -3.18 -1.61
CA LEU A 81 -4.59 -2.73 -1.36
C LEU A 81 -4.57 -1.38 -0.65
N THR A 82 -5.48 -0.50 -1.01
CA THR A 82 -5.68 0.75 -0.28
C THR A 82 -6.71 0.54 0.83
N GLY A 83 -6.84 1.51 1.73
CA GLY A 83 -7.95 1.51 2.70
C GLY A 83 -9.34 1.56 2.07
N LYS A 84 -9.46 1.98 0.80
CA LYS A 84 -10.75 2.13 0.12
C LYS A 84 -11.38 0.79 -0.29
N GLN A 85 -10.57 -0.27 -0.40
CA GLN A 85 -11.08 -1.64 -0.60
C GLN A 85 -12.02 -2.08 0.51
N TRP A 86 -11.87 -1.54 1.72
CA TRP A 86 -12.60 -1.96 2.90
C TRP A 86 -13.80 -1.06 3.24
N ILE A 87 -14.09 -0.06 2.40
CA ILE A 87 -15.24 0.82 2.56
C ILE A 87 -16.47 0.12 1.94
N PRO A 88 -17.52 -0.18 2.72
CA PRO A 88 -18.75 -0.73 2.16
C PRO A 88 -19.32 0.18 1.05
N PHE A 89 -19.76 -0.43 -0.06
CA PHE A 89 -20.32 0.26 -1.22
C PHE A 89 -19.35 1.21 -1.96
N TYR A 90 -18.04 1.07 -1.76
CA TYR A 90 -17.05 1.76 -2.60
C TYR A 90 -16.84 0.98 -3.90
N PHE A 91 -17.42 1.48 -5.00
CA PHE A 91 -17.24 0.92 -6.34
C PHE A 91 -16.21 1.67 -7.18
N GLY A 92 -15.44 2.55 -6.55
CA GLY A 92 -14.44 3.37 -7.22
C GLY A 92 -13.19 2.58 -7.64
N PRO A 93 -12.29 3.22 -8.39
CA PRO A 93 -11.13 2.55 -8.96
C PRO A 93 -9.97 2.33 -7.96
N ASP A 94 -9.84 3.17 -6.94
CA ASP A 94 -8.67 3.24 -6.06
C ASP A 94 -8.74 2.23 -4.90
N VAL A 95 -9.13 0.98 -5.18
CA VAL A 95 -9.14 -0.13 -4.19
C VAL A 95 -7.75 -0.76 -4.01
N HIS A 96 -6.87 -0.57 -4.99
CA HIS A 96 -5.46 -0.95 -4.93
C HIS A 96 -4.63 0.06 -5.72
N ARG A 97 -3.33 0.10 -5.44
CA ARG A 97 -2.36 0.92 -6.16
C ARG A 97 -1.16 0.06 -6.53
N LYS A 98 -0.47 0.48 -7.58
CA LYS A 98 0.78 -0.11 -8.01
C LYS A 98 1.88 0.94 -8.00
N GLU A 99 2.99 0.65 -7.35
CA GLU A 99 4.21 1.45 -7.40
C GLU A 99 5.18 0.82 -8.39
N ALA A 100 5.76 1.65 -9.25
CA ALA A 100 6.88 1.30 -10.10
C ALA A 100 8.12 2.06 -9.64
N TYR A 101 9.18 1.31 -9.40
CA TYR A 101 10.43 1.79 -8.81
C TYR A 101 11.47 1.95 -9.92
N PHE A 102 11.97 3.16 -10.11
CA PHE A 102 12.99 3.50 -11.11
C PHE A 102 14.27 3.90 -10.39
N LYS A 103 15.23 2.98 -10.37
CA LYS A 103 16.52 3.19 -9.69
C LYS A 103 17.19 4.48 -10.12
N GLY A 104 17.55 5.32 -9.14
CA GLY A 104 18.21 6.61 -9.33
C GLY A 104 17.31 7.72 -9.89
N LEU A 105 16.00 7.49 -10.01
CA LEU A 105 15.04 8.48 -10.51
C LEU A 105 13.92 8.74 -9.51
N GLY A 106 13.36 7.67 -8.94
CA GLY A 106 12.24 7.73 -8.01
C GLY A 106 11.13 6.76 -8.39
N ARG A 107 9.89 7.13 -8.08
CA ARG A 107 8.72 6.25 -8.18
C ARG A 107 7.57 6.87 -8.92
N VAL A 108 6.79 6.02 -9.57
CA VAL A 108 5.48 6.38 -10.12
C VAL A 108 4.43 5.49 -9.47
N VAL A 109 3.45 6.12 -8.83
CA VAL A 109 2.31 5.43 -8.22
C VAL A 109 1.15 5.47 -9.20
N PHE A 110 0.59 4.30 -9.48
CA PHE A 110 -0.54 4.10 -10.36
C PHE A 110 -1.79 3.69 -9.59
N VAL A 111 -2.92 4.09 -10.14
CA VAL A 111 -4.26 3.66 -9.72
C VAL A 111 -4.99 3.04 -10.92
N PRO A 112 -5.83 2.02 -10.74
CA PRO A 112 -6.73 1.55 -11.80
C PRO A 112 -7.63 2.66 -12.34
N SER A 113 -8.18 2.48 -13.53
CA SER A 113 -9.11 3.46 -14.14
C SER A 113 -10.57 3.02 -14.08
N GLY A 114 -10.83 1.72 -13.94
CA GLY A 114 -12.15 1.12 -13.94
C GLY A 114 -12.70 0.88 -12.54
N ALA A 115 -14.02 0.74 -12.45
CA ALA A 115 -14.73 0.42 -11.21
C ALA A 115 -14.17 -0.83 -10.54
N MET A 116 -14.21 -0.87 -9.21
CA MET A 116 -13.74 -2.01 -8.40
C MET A 116 -12.27 -2.39 -8.66
N GLY A 117 -11.42 -1.43 -9.05
CA GLY A 117 -10.00 -1.68 -9.31
C GLY A 117 -9.70 -2.40 -10.63
N THR A 118 -10.59 -2.29 -11.61
CA THR A 118 -10.42 -2.88 -12.95
C THR A 118 -9.81 -1.87 -13.94
N GLY A 119 -9.57 -2.31 -15.19
CA GLY A 119 -9.11 -1.44 -16.26
C GLY A 119 -7.60 -1.19 -16.24
N VAL A 120 -7.18 -0.19 -17.03
CA VAL A 120 -5.75 0.16 -17.17
C VAL A 120 -5.26 0.99 -15.99
N TYR A 121 -3.98 0.88 -15.68
CA TYR A 121 -3.33 1.72 -14.67
C TYR A 121 -3.02 3.12 -15.21
N LYS A 122 -3.30 4.12 -14.40
CA LYS A 122 -3.07 5.55 -14.67
C LYS A 122 -2.24 6.17 -13.55
N VAL A 123 -1.39 7.13 -13.90
CA VAL A 123 -0.56 7.85 -12.93
C VAL A 123 -1.45 8.54 -11.91
N HIS A 124 -1.31 8.14 -10.65
CA HIS A 124 -1.88 8.82 -9.50
C HIS A 124 -0.91 9.87 -8.97
N GLN A 125 0.38 9.51 -8.88
CA GLN A 125 1.42 10.30 -8.25
C GLN A 125 2.80 10.03 -8.88
N VAL A 126 3.66 11.05 -8.89
CA VAL A 126 5.09 10.93 -9.21
C VAL A 126 5.90 11.44 -8.02
N ILE A 127 6.89 10.64 -7.63
CA ILE A 127 7.79 10.91 -6.51
C ILE A 127 9.21 10.94 -7.08
N TYR A 128 9.86 12.11 -7.04
CA TYR A 128 11.25 12.24 -7.43
C TYR A 128 12.14 11.85 -6.24
N ASP A 129 13.05 10.89 -6.46
CA ASP A 129 14.06 10.49 -5.49
C ASP A 129 15.30 10.01 -6.26
N PRO A 130 16.36 10.85 -6.38
CA PRO A 130 17.57 10.47 -7.10
C PRO A 130 18.37 9.37 -6.38
N THR A 131 18.00 9.03 -5.14
CA THR A 131 18.63 7.98 -4.35
C THR A 131 17.82 6.67 -4.30
N GLU A 132 16.70 6.61 -5.01
CA GLU A 132 15.85 5.42 -5.12
C GLU A 132 16.66 4.18 -5.52
N ASP A 133 16.62 3.13 -4.71
CA ASP A 133 17.43 1.92 -4.94
C ASP A 133 16.83 0.98 -5.97
N GLY A 134 15.54 1.18 -6.27
CA GLY A 134 14.76 0.48 -7.29
C GLY A 134 13.99 -0.73 -6.77
N TYR A 135 13.99 -1.01 -5.48
CA TYR A 135 13.39 -2.24 -4.92
C TYR A 135 12.30 -1.95 -3.90
N ALA A 136 11.31 -2.82 -3.89
CA ALA A 136 10.29 -2.86 -2.86
C ALA A 136 10.87 -3.43 -1.57
N ASP A 137 10.61 -2.75 -0.47
CA ASP A 137 10.91 -3.20 0.90
C ASP A 137 9.92 -4.24 1.44
#